data_AF-A0A2A4P2R5-F1
#
_entry.id   AF-A0A2A4P2R5-F1
#
_cell.length_a   1.000
_cell.length_b   1.000
_cell.length_c   1.000
_cell.angle_alpha   90.00
_cell.angle_beta   90.00
_cell.angle_gamma   90.00
#
_symmetry.space_group_name_H-M   'P 1'
#
loop_
_entity.id
_entity.type
_entity.pdbx_description
1 polymer ?
#
loop_
_entity_poly.entity_id
_entity_poly.type
_entity_poly.pdbx_seq_one_letter_code
_entity_poly.pdbx_strand_id
1 'polypeptide(L)'
;AAERRLYLPIYGFAESFNLTVATALMLQRLFDACPQARGDLNHAELQTTREQWYSKLATNQERLDEYHNWLDSPPPGDEELRPEEELRRPRIPKKFWNRQQLTKDAD
;
A
#
# COMPACT_ATOMS: atom_id res chain seq x y z
N ALA A 1 6.04 24.88 -9.56
CA ALA A 1 7.12 23.91 -9.85
C ALA A 1 7.38 23.07 -8.60
N ALA A 2 7.80 21.81 -8.73
CA ALA A 2 8.09 20.93 -7.58
C ALA A 2 9.53 21.10 -7.08
N GLU A 3 9.77 20.86 -5.78
CA GLU A 3 11.10 20.97 -5.14
C GLU A 3 12.07 19.86 -5.61
N ARG A 4 11.55 18.66 -5.87
CA ARG A 4 12.34 17.51 -6.33
C ARG A 4 11.73 16.86 -7.55
N ARG A 5 12.57 16.21 -8.35
CA ARG A 5 12.18 15.39 -9.50
C ARG A 5 12.68 13.97 -9.28
N LEU A 6 11.80 13.01 -9.48
CA LEU A 6 12.09 11.59 -9.34
C LEU A 6 11.88 10.91 -10.69
N TYR A 7 12.71 9.89 -10.96
CA TYR A 7 12.68 9.14 -12.21
C TYR A 7 12.60 7.66 -11.88
N LEU A 8 11.65 6.97 -12.51
CA LEU A 8 11.60 5.51 -12.49
C LEU A 8 12.51 4.98 -13.60
N PRO A 9 13.39 4.01 -13.33
CA PRO A 9 14.24 3.43 -14.37
C PRO A 9 13.37 2.69 -15.39
N ILE A 10 13.54 3.04 -16.67
CA ILE A 10 12.88 2.40 -17.81
C ILE A 10 13.96 1.77 -18.68
N TYR A 11 13.76 0.52 -19.08
CA TYR A 11 14.66 -0.20 -19.98
C TYR A 11 13.88 -0.62 -21.23
N GLY A 12 14.46 -0.42 -22.40
CA GLY A 12 13.84 -0.74 -23.70
C GLY A 12 13.41 0.51 -24.47
N PHE A 13 12.48 0.32 -25.42
CA PHE A 13 12.03 1.39 -26.33
C PHE A 13 10.93 2.28 -25.76
N ALA A 14 10.39 1.94 -24.59
CA ALA A 14 9.36 2.76 -23.96
C ALA A 14 9.99 4.01 -23.35
N GLU A 15 9.40 5.18 -23.60
CA GLU A 15 9.87 6.46 -23.08
C GLU A 15 9.18 6.86 -21.76
N SER A 16 8.04 6.25 -21.46
CA SER A 16 7.29 6.50 -20.23
C SER A 16 6.45 5.30 -19.81
N PHE A 17 6.08 5.29 -18.53
CA PHE A 17 5.03 4.41 -18.03
C PHE A 17 3.66 5.06 -18.21
N ASN A 18 2.63 4.23 -18.30
CA ASN A 18 1.27 4.68 -18.04
C ASN A 18 1.20 5.35 -16.65
N LEU A 19 0.40 6.41 -16.52
CA LEU A 19 0.25 7.15 -15.27
C LEU A 19 -0.11 6.26 -14.07
N THR A 20 -1.04 5.32 -14.25
CA THR A 20 -1.46 4.43 -13.16
C THR A 20 -0.33 3.47 -12.76
N VAL A 21 0.43 2.99 -13.74
CA VAL A 21 1.60 2.12 -13.53
C VAL A 21 2.72 2.89 -12.82
N ALA A 22 3.03 4.11 -13.27
CA ALA A 22 4.03 4.97 -12.63
C ALA A 22 3.65 5.27 -11.17
N THR A 23 2.39 5.59 -10.92
CA THR A 23 1.86 5.86 -9.57
C THR A 23 2.00 4.63 -8.67
N ALA A 24 1.60 3.45 -9.15
CA ALA A 24 1.68 2.22 -8.39
C ALA A 24 3.13 1.85 -8.04
N LEU A 25 4.05 1.94 -9.00
CA LEU A 25 5.48 1.69 -8.77
C LEU A 25 6.07 2.68 -7.77
N MET A 26 5.70 3.96 -7.87
CA MET A 26 6.19 5.00 -6.96
C MET A 26 5.70 4.76 -5.52
N LEU A 27 4.41 4.46 -5.34
CA LEU A 27 3.84 4.14 -4.03
C LEU A 27 4.47 2.88 -3.42
N GLN A 28 4.71 1.85 -4.24
CA GLN A 28 5.42 0.65 -3.79
C GLN A 28 6.80 1.02 -3.24
N ARG A 29 7.60 1.77 -4.00
CA ARG A 29 8.95 2.18 -3.56
C ARG A 29 8.93 3.06 -2.32
N LEU A 30 7.93 3.93 -2.19
CA LEU A 30 7.74 4.73 -0.99
C LEU A 30 7.53 3.85 0.24
N PHE A 31 6.68 2.83 0.14
CA PHE A 31 6.41 1.94 1.27
C PHE A 31 7.49 0.87 1.52
N ASP A 32 8.35 0.59 0.54
CA ASP A 32 9.56 -0.20 0.73
C ASP A 32 10.62 0.60 1.51
N ALA A 33 10.78 1.89 1.17
CA ALA A 33 11.72 2.80 1.83
C ALA A 33 11.24 3.30 3.20
N CYS A 34 9.93 3.45 3.38
CA CYS A 34 9.29 3.96 4.58
C CYS A 34 8.10 3.06 4.96
N PRO A 35 8.35 1.88 5.55
CA PRO A 35 7.28 0.96 5.93
C PRO A 35 6.28 1.57 6.90
N GLN A 36 6.73 2.45 7.79
CA GLN A 36 5.93 3.19 8.77
C GLN A 36 5.00 4.23 8.17
N ALA A 37 5.15 4.59 6.89
CA ALA A 37 4.15 5.43 6.21
C ALA A 37 2.80 4.71 6.04
N ARG A 38 2.74 3.40 6.31
CA ARG A 38 1.49 2.63 6.35
C ARG A 38 0.81 2.79 7.70
N GLY A 39 -0.28 3.54 7.73
CA GLY A 39 -1.15 3.65 8.88
C GLY A 39 -0.47 4.39 10.04
N ASP A 40 -0.89 5.62 10.27
CA ASP A 40 -0.43 6.41 11.43
C ASP A 40 -1.53 7.35 11.93
N LEU A 41 -2.79 7.03 11.61
CA LEU A 41 -3.93 7.80 12.10
C LEU A 41 -4.10 7.47 13.58
N ASN A 42 -4.15 8.50 14.41
CA ASN A 42 -4.43 8.30 15.82
C ASN A 42 -5.90 7.89 16.03
N HIS A 43 -6.23 7.42 17.25
CA HIS A 43 -7.58 6.92 17.55
C HIS A 43 -8.70 7.96 17.29
N ALA A 44 -8.45 9.23 17.59
CA ALA A 44 -9.44 10.28 17.36
C ALA A 44 -9.66 10.53 15.87
N GLU A 45 -8.60 10.60 15.07
CA GLU A 45 -8.67 10.76 13.62
C GLU A 45 -9.31 9.55 12.94
N LEU A 46 -9.01 8.34 13.41
CA LEU A 46 -9.67 7.11 12.97
C LEU A 46 -11.17 7.15 13.24
N GLN A 47 -11.57 7.57 14.45
CA GLN A 47 -12.99 7.67 14.82
C GLN A 47 -13.72 8.70 13.96
N THR A 48 -13.16 9.91 13.81
CA THR A 48 -13.71 10.95 12.92
C THR A 48 -13.81 10.45 11.47
N THR A 49 -12.80 9.73 10.99
CA THR A 49 -12.83 9.16 9.65
C THR A 49 -13.95 8.12 9.52
N ARG A 50 -14.12 7.22 10.50
CA ARG A 50 -15.21 6.24 10.49
C ARG A 50 -16.58 6.89 10.46
N GLU A 51 -16.82 7.92 11.28
CA GLU A 51 -18.09 8.68 11.29
C GLU A 51 -18.42 9.25 9.90
N GLN A 52 -17.43 9.86 9.25
CA GLN A 52 -17.58 10.43 7.92
C GLN A 52 -17.83 9.36 6.84
N TRP A 53 -17.23 8.18 6.98
CA TRP A 53 -17.40 7.11 6.01
C TRP A 53 -18.70 6.37 6.19
N TYR A 54 -19.07 6.04 7.43
CA TYR A 54 -20.33 5.37 7.76
C TYR A 54 -21.55 6.16 7.31
N SER A 55 -21.54 7.48 7.52
CA SER A 55 -22.60 8.35 7.00
C SER A 55 -22.69 8.35 5.47
N LYS A 56 -21.56 8.20 4.76
CA LYS A 56 -21.54 8.15 3.28
C LYS A 56 -21.86 6.77 2.71
N LEU A 57 -21.56 5.70 3.45
CA LEU A 57 -21.76 4.31 3.04
C LEU A 57 -23.17 3.79 3.37
N ALA A 58 -23.85 4.39 4.36
CA ALA A 58 -25.20 4.02 4.71
C ALA A 58 -26.18 4.38 3.58
N THR A 59 -26.88 3.38 3.06
CA THR A 59 -27.89 3.57 2.01
C THR A 59 -29.29 3.79 2.58
N ASN A 60 -29.50 3.46 3.85
CA ASN A 60 -30.76 3.63 4.58
C ASN A 60 -30.49 3.87 6.08
N GLN A 61 -31.55 4.20 6.82
CA GLN A 61 -31.45 4.52 8.25
C GLN A 61 -30.99 3.32 9.09
N GLU A 62 -31.48 2.12 8.80
CA GLU A 62 -31.12 0.89 9.53
C GLU A 62 -29.61 0.61 9.47
N ARG A 63 -28.99 0.76 8.28
CA ARG A 63 -27.53 0.63 8.10
C ARG A 63 -26.76 1.74 8.78
N LEU A 64 -27.30 2.95 8.79
CA LEU A 64 -26.68 4.07 9.49
C LEU A 64 -26.61 3.80 10.99
N ASP A 65 -27.71 3.31 11.57
CA ASP A 65 -27.79 2.94 12.99
C ASP A 65 -26.83 1.78 13.31
N GLU A 66 -26.75 0.76 12.44
CA GLU A 66 -25.76 -0.32 12.52
C GLU A 66 -24.33 0.21 12.56
N TYR A 67 -23.97 1.10 11.63
CA TYR A 67 -22.63 1.66 11.54
C TYR A 67 -22.29 2.60 12.69
N HIS A 68 -23.27 3.34 13.23
CA HIS A 68 -23.06 4.14 14.43
C HIS A 68 -22.69 3.27 15.63
N ASN A 69 -23.32 2.10 15.78
CA ASN A 69 -22.93 1.15 16.83
C ASN A 69 -21.48 0.64 16.67
N TRP A 70 -20.97 0.60 15.44
CA TRP A 70 -19.57 0.23 15.16
C TRP A 70 -18.55 1.33 15.46
N LEU A 71 -18.97 2.55 15.78
CA LEU A 71 -18.04 3.59 16.22
C LEU A 71 -17.39 3.24 17.55
N ASP A 72 -18.20 2.70 18.48
CA ASP A 72 -17.74 2.29 19.81
C ASP A 72 -17.06 0.92 19.78
N SER A 73 -17.55 0.01 18.93
CA SER A 73 -17.03 -1.34 18.77
C SER A 73 -16.93 -1.73 17.30
N PRO A 74 -15.87 -1.29 16.58
CA PRO A 74 -15.74 -1.58 15.17
C PRO A 74 -15.60 -3.08 14.93
N PRO A 75 -16.14 -3.61 13.82
CA PRO A 75 -15.93 -5.00 13.45
C PRO A 75 -14.43 -5.28 13.24
N PRO A 76 -13.99 -6.53 13.43
CA PRO A 76 -12.64 -6.91 13.07
C PRO A 76 -12.37 -6.61 11.60
N GLY A 77 -11.15 -6.20 11.28
CA GLY A 77 -10.74 -5.97 9.90
C GLY A 77 -10.82 -7.26 9.08
N ASP A 78 -10.98 -7.12 7.76
CA ASP A 78 -10.97 -8.25 6.83
C ASP A 78 -9.63 -9.01 6.89
N GLU A 79 -9.65 -10.27 6.44
CA GLU A 79 -8.45 -11.10 6.31
C GLU A 79 -7.40 -10.41 5.41
N GLU A 80 -6.13 -10.52 5.80
CA GLU A 80 -5.00 -10.01 5.00
C GLU A 80 -4.98 -10.72 3.63
N LEU A 81 -5.44 -10.01 2.60
CA LEU A 81 -5.47 -10.53 1.22
C LEU A 81 -4.08 -10.69 0.60
N ARG A 82 -3.04 -10.10 1.22
CA ARG A 82 -1.68 -10.20 0.70
C ARG A 82 -1.18 -11.64 0.83
N PRO A 83 -0.63 -12.22 -0.25
CA PRO A 83 -0.02 -13.54 -0.16
C PRO A 83 1.07 -13.60 0.92
N GLU A 84 1.22 -14.78 1.50
CA GLU A 84 2.28 -15.07 2.46
C GLU A 84 3.66 -14.65 1.93
N GLU A 85 4.55 -14.26 2.84
CA GLU A 85 5.89 -13.77 2.50
C GLU A 85 6.67 -14.75 1.61
N GLU A 86 6.50 -16.05 1.82
CA GLU A 86 7.15 -17.08 1.00
C GLU A 86 6.72 -17.05 -0.47
N LEU A 87 5.43 -16.79 -0.72
CA LEU A 87 4.86 -16.70 -2.07
C LEU A 87 5.25 -15.40 -2.79
N ARG A 88 5.62 -14.35 -2.03
CA ARG A 88 6.06 -13.06 -2.56
C ARG A 88 7.53 -13.03 -2.99
N ARG A 89 8.30 -14.10 -2.72
CA ARG A 89 9.70 -14.16 -3.11
C ARG A 89 9.84 -14.13 -4.64
N PRO A 90 10.76 -13.33 -5.19
CA PRO A 90 11.01 -13.34 -6.62
C PRO A 90 11.41 -14.76 -7.05
N ARG A 91 10.71 -15.28 -8.07
CA ARG A 91 10.98 -16.61 -8.62
C ARG A 91 12.27 -16.55 -9.44
N ILE A 92 13.40 -16.65 -8.76
CA ILE A 92 14.73 -16.59 -9.36
C ILE A 92 15.21 -18.02 -9.65
N PRO A 93 15.43 -18.39 -10.92
CA PRO A 93 16.03 -19.67 -11.26
C PRO A 93 17.40 -19.83 -10.58
N LYS A 94 17.71 -21.04 -10.08
CA LYS A 94 18.93 -21.34 -9.30
C LYS A 94 20.23 -20.80 -9.94
N LYS A 95 20.33 -20.80 -11.27
CA LYS A 95 21.49 -20.28 -12.02
C LYS A 95 21.79 -18.78 -11.83
N PHE A 96 20.85 -18.00 -11.31
CA PHE A 96 21.02 -16.56 -11.08
C PHE A 96 21.31 -16.20 -9.61
N TRP A 97 21.36 -17.18 -8.70
CA TRP A 97 21.56 -16.93 -7.27
C TRP A 97 22.95 -16.33 -6.98
N ASN A 98 23.98 -16.78 -7.70
CA ASN A 98 25.37 -16.31 -7.50
C ASN A 98 25.59 -14.84 -7.87
N ARG A 99 24.75 -14.24 -8.73
CA ARG A 99 24.86 -12.81 -9.10
C ARG A 99 24.27 -11.86 -8.05
N GLN A 100 23.33 -12.32 -7.24
CA GLN A 100 22.70 -11.47 -6.21
C GLN A 100 23.53 -11.34 -4.93
N GLN A 101 24.36 -12.34 -4.61
CA GLN A 101 25.28 -12.26 -3.46
C GLN A 101 26.33 -11.16 -3.68
N LEU A 102 26.90 -11.08 -4.89
CA LEU A 102 27.88 -10.06 -5.27
C LEU A 102 27.37 -8.61 -5.16
N THR A 103 26.07 -8.37 -5.31
CA THR A 103 25.47 -7.02 -5.17
C THR A 103 25.05 -6.70 -3.74
N LYS A 104 24.92 -7.69 -2.86
CA LYS A 104 24.58 -7.50 -1.44
C LYS A 104 25.81 -7.24 -0.57
N ASP A 105 26.99 -7.70 -1.00
CA ASP A 105 28.25 -7.53 -0.27
C ASP A 105 29.01 -6.23 -0.65
N ALA A 106 28.41 -5.37 -1.48
CA ALA A 106 29.02 -4.14 -2.00
C ALA A 106 28.43 -2.84 -1.41
N ASP A 107 27.49 -2.94 -0.45
CA ASP A 107 26.92 -1.83 0.33
C ASP A 107 27.30 -1.95 1.81
#